data_AF-A0A4Q4TAY8-F1
#
_entry.id   AF-A0A4Q4TAY8-F1
#
_cell.length_a   1.000
_cell.length_b   1.000
_cell.length_c   1.000
_cell.angle_alpha   90.00
_cell.angle_beta   90.00
_cell.angle_gamma   90.00
#
_symmetry.space_group_name_H-M   'P 1'
#
loop_
_entity.id
_entity.type
_entity.pdbx_description
1 polymer ?
#
loop_
_entity_poly.entity_id
_entity_poly.type
_entity_poly.pdbx_seq_one_letter_code
_entity_poly.pdbx_strand_id
1 'polypeptide(L)'
;MVTVEVQPPNHAQAGALLYPPLVVSSESNADIDFVQVVLLDPYGRVLEDQLSGTLTTSMKSVDDGQASGSSGSLEYATFPDLAIAYTGAYTLRVNAVRMDYNSPNGAAAVIVSSTTTREINSYVDPVDSQVPCKEVKGYPTSFAFGAAAGY
;
A
#
# COMPACT_ATOMS: atom_id res chain seq x y z
N MET A 1 -12.12 0.37 -7.43
CA MET A 1 -11.50 -0.54 -6.42
C MET A 1 -10.08 -0.05 -6.15
N VAL A 2 -9.55 -0.18 -4.92
CA VAL A 2 -8.18 0.25 -4.60
C VAL A 2 -7.20 -0.91 -4.72
N THR A 3 -6.08 -0.68 -5.40
CA THR A 3 -5.03 -1.68 -5.66
C THR A 3 -3.71 -1.18 -5.10
N VAL A 4 -2.87 -2.09 -4.59
CA VAL A 4 -1.50 -1.75 -4.16
C VAL A 4 -0.58 -1.83 -5.38
N GLU A 5 0.06 -0.72 -5.74
CA GLU A 5 1.00 -0.65 -6.86
C GLU A 5 2.43 -0.95 -6.41
N VAL A 6 2.81 -0.37 -5.27
CA VAL A 6 4.12 -0.57 -4.65
C VAL A 6 3.93 -1.16 -3.27
N GLN A 7 4.44 -2.37 -3.10
CA GLN A 7 4.41 -3.07 -1.83
C GLN A 7 5.50 -2.50 -0.90
N PRO A 8 5.18 -2.27 0.39
CA PRO A 8 6.16 -1.91 1.40
C PRO A 8 7.18 -3.05 1.60
N PRO A 9 8.33 -2.79 2.26
CA PRO A 9 9.34 -3.81 2.45
C PRO A 9 8.82 -4.94 3.36
N ASN A 10 9.25 -6.18 3.12
CA ASN A 10 8.91 -7.31 3.99
C ASN A 10 9.64 -7.25 5.34
N HIS A 11 10.74 -6.50 5.40
CA HIS A 11 11.56 -6.30 6.59
C HIS A 11 11.78 -4.80 6.78
N ALA A 12 11.46 -4.28 7.96
CA ALA A 12 11.65 -2.88 8.31
C ALA A 12 12.37 -2.77 9.67
N GLN A 13 13.02 -1.64 9.90
CA GLN A 13 13.56 -1.31 11.21
C GLN A 13 12.49 -0.53 12.00
N ALA A 14 12.29 -0.90 13.27
CA ALA A 14 11.42 -0.16 14.16
C ALA A 14 11.90 1.29 14.34
N GLY A 15 10.99 2.24 14.17
CA GLY A 15 11.25 3.67 14.22
C GLY A 15 11.87 4.25 12.93
N ALA A 16 12.15 3.44 11.92
CA ALA A 16 12.63 3.91 10.62
C ALA A 16 11.48 4.05 9.61
N LEU A 17 11.69 4.94 8.63
CA LEU A 17 10.77 5.09 7.50
C LEU A 17 10.76 3.83 6.64
N LEU A 18 9.56 3.41 6.23
CA LEU A 18 9.35 2.29 5.33
C LEU A 18 9.81 2.65 3.92
N TYR A 19 10.82 1.93 3.44
CA TYR A 19 11.26 2.02 2.05
C TYR A 19 11.43 0.60 1.48
N PRO A 20 10.79 0.26 0.35
CA PRO A 20 10.00 1.11 -0.56
C PRO A 20 8.71 1.70 0.05
N PRO A 21 8.27 2.89 -0.38
CA PRO A 21 7.05 3.51 0.15
C PRO A 21 5.80 2.77 -0.34
N LEU A 22 4.74 2.81 0.45
CA LEU A 22 3.45 2.27 0.03
C LEU A 22 2.81 3.21 -1.00
N VAL A 23 2.45 2.64 -2.15
CA VAL A 23 1.71 3.35 -3.20
C VAL A 23 0.49 2.54 -3.58
N VAL A 24 -0.66 3.20 -3.61
CA VAL A 24 -1.93 2.61 -4.04
C VAL A 24 -2.50 3.38 -5.21
N SER A 25 -3.22 2.68 -6.07
CA SER A 25 -3.95 3.23 -7.21
C SER A 25 -5.45 2.97 -7.08
N SER A 26 -6.24 3.83 -7.70
CA SER A 26 -7.63 3.55 -8.01
C SER A 26 -8.03 4.12 -9.36
N GLU A 27 -9.12 3.60 -9.89
CA GLU A 27 -9.77 4.17 -11.07
C GLU A 27 -10.40 5.52 -10.67
N SER A 28 -10.20 6.57 -11.46
CA SER A 28 -10.65 7.94 -11.15
C SER A 28 -12.17 8.10 -11.02
N ASN A 29 -12.95 7.11 -11.45
CA ASN A 29 -14.40 7.08 -11.25
C ASN A 29 -14.82 6.43 -9.92
N ALA A 30 -13.87 6.05 -9.06
CA ALA A 30 -14.18 5.57 -7.74
C ALA A 30 -14.54 6.78 -6.86
N ASP A 31 -15.78 6.87 -6.39
CA ASP A 31 -16.25 7.89 -5.44
C ASP A 31 -15.49 7.75 -4.10
N ILE A 32 -14.22 8.15 -4.06
CA ILE A 32 -13.31 8.07 -2.92
C ILE A 32 -12.87 9.50 -2.59
N ASP A 33 -13.14 9.95 -1.37
CA ASP A 33 -12.70 11.27 -0.91
C ASP A 33 -11.27 11.23 -0.39
N PHE A 34 -10.94 10.18 0.39
CA PHE A 34 -9.62 9.98 0.94
C PHE A 34 -9.33 8.50 1.21
N VAL A 35 -8.04 8.19 1.35
CA VAL A 35 -7.56 6.88 1.79
C VAL A 35 -6.93 7.00 3.16
N GLN A 36 -7.17 6.00 4.00
CA GLN A 36 -6.60 5.87 5.32
C GLN A 36 -5.79 4.58 5.41
N VAL A 37 -4.60 4.65 5.98
CA VAL A 37 -3.76 3.49 6.26
C VAL A 37 -3.82 3.20 7.74
N VAL A 38 -4.01 1.93 8.07
CA VAL A 38 -3.98 1.43 9.44
C VAL A 38 -3.04 0.23 9.53
N LEU A 39 -2.37 0.09 10.66
CA LEU A 39 -1.53 -1.07 10.97
C LEU A 39 -2.36 -2.15 11.63
N LEU A 40 -2.21 -3.38 11.15
CA LEU A 40 -2.84 -4.57 11.70
C LEU A 40 -1.79 -5.47 12.33
N ASP A 41 -2.14 -6.04 13.48
CA ASP A 41 -1.38 -7.14 14.07
C ASP A 41 -1.70 -8.48 13.36
N PRO A 42 -0.97 -9.57 13.67
CA PRO A 42 -1.23 -10.89 13.07
C PRO A 42 -2.61 -11.48 13.42
N TYR A 43 -3.29 -10.89 14.42
CA TYR A 43 -4.63 -11.24 14.84
C TYR A 43 -5.71 -10.35 14.19
N GLY A 44 -5.33 -9.45 13.28
CA GLY A 44 -6.22 -8.53 12.58
C GLY A 44 -6.70 -7.33 13.41
N ARG A 45 -6.09 -7.06 14.57
CA ARG A 45 -6.40 -5.92 15.43
C ARG A 45 -5.69 -4.67 14.91
N VAL A 46 -6.40 -3.55 14.91
CA VAL A 46 -5.85 -2.25 14.51
C VAL A 46 -4.97 -1.71 15.63
N LEU A 47 -3.76 -1.28 15.29
CA LEU A 47 -2.78 -0.71 16.20
C LEU A 47 -2.55 0.77 15.85
N GLU A 48 -3.34 1.66 16.43
CA GLU A 48 -3.34 3.09 16.11
C GLU A 48 -2.06 3.81 16.59
N ASP A 49 -1.51 3.41 17.74
CA ASP A 49 -0.35 4.07 18.36
C ASP A 49 1.01 3.55 17.84
N GLN A 50 1.01 2.55 16.96
CA GLN A 50 2.25 1.91 16.48
C GLN A 50 2.65 2.32 15.06
N LEU A 51 1.77 3.00 14.33
CA LEU A 51 2.05 3.52 13.00
C LEU A 51 2.11 5.05 13.06
N SER A 52 3.23 5.59 12.59
CA SER A 52 3.49 7.02 12.54
C SER A 52 3.73 7.48 11.10
N GLY A 53 3.56 8.78 10.86
CA GLY A 53 3.64 9.40 9.54
C GLY A 53 2.28 9.87 9.02
N THR A 54 2.16 9.98 7.70
CA THR A 54 0.91 10.36 7.05
C THR A 54 -0.03 9.15 6.97
N LEU A 55 -1.00 9.08 7.88
CA LEU A 55 -1.98 7.97 7.93
C LEU A 55 -3.18 8.18 7.01
N THR A 56 -3.37 9.40 6.49
CA THR A 56 -4.52 9.75 5.67
C THR A 56 -4.10 10.70 4.57
N THR A 57 -4.49 10.40 3.33
CA THR A 57 -4.19 11.25 2.18
C THR A 57 -5.30 11.17 1.13
N SER A 58 -5.41 12.20 0.30
CA SER A 58 -6.31 12.22 -0.86
C SER A 58 -5.64 11.53 -2.05
N MET A 59 -6.42 10.85 -2.89
CA MET A 59 -5.90 10.41 -4.18
C MET A 59 -5.59 11.61 -5.08
N LYS A 60 -4.54 11.50 -5.90
CA LYS A 60 -4.12 12.52 -6.86
C LYS A 60 -4.11 11.91 -8.26
N SER A 61 -4.76 12.58 -9.20
CA SER A 61 -4.60 12.26 -10.61
C SER A 61 -3.18 12.60 -11.05
N VAL A 62 -2.52 11.62 -11.65
CA VAL A 62 -1.20 11.81 -12.26
C VAL A 62 -1.42 11.74 -13.77
N ASP A 63 -1.08 12.82 -14.47
CA ASP A 63 -1.13 12.86 -15.93
C ASP A 63 0.00 11.96 -16.47
N ASP A 64 -0.34 10.74 -16.85
CA ASP A 64 0.55 9.90 -17.64
C ASP A 64 0.59 10.55 -19.02
N GLY A 65 1.63 11.32 -19.32
CA GLY A 65 1.81 12.06 -20.59
C GLY A 65 1.79 11.22 -21.88
N GLN A 66 1.34 9.96 -21.81
CA GLN A 66 0.95 9.13 -22.93
C GLN A 66 -0.44 9.53 -23.45
N ALA A 67 -0.48 10.66 -24.17
CA ALA A 67 -1.60 11.00 -25.02
C ALA A 67 -1.72 10.01 -26.19
N SER A 68 -2.58 9.00 -26.10
CA SER A 68 -3.48 8.54 -27.19
C SER A 68 -4.26 7.29 -26.80
N GLY A 69 -5.55 7.46 -26.55
CA GLY A 69 -6.53 6.38 -26.64
C GLY A 69 -6.90 5.72 -25.31
N SER A 70 -7.90 6.28 -24.63
CA SER A 70 -8.84 5.53 -23.80
C SER A 70 -8.27 4.64 -22.69
N SER A 71 -7.20 5.06 -21.99
CA SER A 71 -6.89 4.51 -20.67
C SER A 71 -7.62 5.34 -19.61
N GLY A 72 -8.46 4.68 -18.79
CA GLY A 72 -9.15 5.37 -17.70
C GLY A 72 -8.15 6.11 -16.82
N SER A 73 -8.48 7.35 -16.43
CA SER A 73 -7.64 8.14 -15.53
C SER A 73 -7.44 7.33 -14.24
N LEU A 74 -6.17 7.08 -13.89
CA LEU A 74 -5.80 6.44 -12.63
C LEU A 74 -5.40 7.53 -11.65
N GLU A 75 -5.84 7.37 -10.41
CA GLU A 75 -5.44 8.22 -9.32
C GLU A 75 -4.55 7.43 -8.37
N TYR A 76 -3.55 8.11 -7.82
CA TYR A 76 -2.54 7.51 -6.97
C TYR A 76 -2.53 8.18 -5.60
N ALA A 77 -2.34 7.38 -4.56
CA ALA A 77 -2.04 7.85 -3.22
C ALA A 77 -0.70 7.24 -2.78
N THR A 78 0.18 8.09 -2.26
CA THR A 78 1.54 7.73 -1.85
C THR A 78 1.70 7.99 -0.37
N PHE A 79 2.41 7.08 0.30
CA PHE A 79 2.69 7.14 1.73
C PHE A 79 4.21 7.02 1.95
N PRO A 80 4.96 8.11 1.76
CA PRO A 80 6.42 8.08 1.76
C PRO A 80 7.03 8.11 3.18
N ASP A 81 6.25 8.42 4.20
CA ASP A 81 6.71 8.75 5.54
C ASP A 81 6.15 7.79 6.63
N LEU A 82 5.65 6.62 6.23
CA LEU A 82 5.17 5.62 7.19
C LEU A 82 6.34 5.02 7.97
N ALA A 83 6.21 4.95 9.29
CA ALA A 83 7.16 4.27 10.16
C ALA A 83 6.44 3.47 11.25
N ILE A 84 6.91 2.25 11.48
CA ILE A 84 6.38 1.35 12.53
C ILE A 84 7.22 1.55 13.78
N ALA A 85 6.60 1.97 14.89
CA ALA A 85 7.32 2.34 16.11
C ALA A 85 7.93 1.16 16.86
N TYR A 86 7.31 -0.02 16.77
CA TYR A 86 7.68 -1.20 17.56
C TYR A 86 8.04 -2.40 16.68
N THR A 87 8.73 -3.36 17.28
CA THR A 87 9.09 -4.61 16.63
C THR A 87 7.96 -5.63 16.68
N GLY A 88 7.77 -6.35 15.59
CA GLY A 88 6.69 -7.32 15.44
C GLY A 88 6.39 -7.61 13.98
N ALA A 89 5.46 -8.55 13.76
CA ALA A 89 4.91 -8.81 12.44
C ALA A 89 3.61 -8.01 12.28
N TYR A 90 3.50 -7.26 11.19
CA TYR A 90 2.37 -6.38 10.94
C TYR A 90 1.91 -6.42 9.50
N THR A 91 0.68 -6.00 9.24
CA THR A 91 0.17 -5.79 7.88
C THR A 91 -0.43 -4.39 7.78
N LEU A 92 -0.18 -3.68 6.69
CA LEU A 92 -0.84 -2.40 6.44
C LEU A 92 -2.17 -2.65 5.72
N ARG A 93 -3.26 -2.08 6.22
CA ARG A 93 -4.55 -2.06 5.53
C ARG A 93 -4.84 -0.65 5.06
N VAL A 94 -5.15 -0.51 3.78
CA VAL A 94 -5.57 0.73 3.16
C VAL A 94 -7.08 0.70 3.00
N ASN A 95 -7.77 1.64 3.63
CA ASN A 95 -9.20 1.83 3.54
C ASN A 95 -9.48 3.03 2.64
N ALA A 96 -10.24 2.82 1.56
CA ALA A 96 -10.81 3.89 0.77
C ALA A 96 -12.12 4.34 1.42
N VAL A 97 -12.20 5.63 1.71
CA VAL A 97 -13.32 6.21 2.44
C VAL A 97 -14.02 7.23 1.57
N ARG A 98 -15.34 7.18 1.62
CA ARG A 98 -16.26 8.16 1.03
C ARG A 98 -17.05 8.81 2.15
N MET A 99 -17.21 10.13 2.09
CA MET A 99 -18.13 10.86 2.94
C MET A 99 -19.54 10.80 2.35
N ASP A 100 -20.46 10.18 3.07
CA ASP A 100 -21.89 10.23 2.81
C ASP A 100 -22.50 11.43 3.53
N TYR A 101 -22.70 12.51 2.78
CA TYR A 101 -23.34 13.74 3.27
C TYR A 101 -24.88 13.63 3.32
N ASN A 102 -25.46 12.58 2.75
CA ASN A 102 -26.92 12.39 2.67
C ASN A 102 -27.46 11.47 3.78
N SER A 103 -26.59 11.01 4.68
CA SER A 103 -27.00 10.16 5.80
C SER A 103 -27.94 10.92 6.75
N PRO A 104 -29.06 10.29 7.18
CA PRO A 104 -30.06 10.92 8.04
C PRO A 104 -29.53 11.29 9.43
N ASN A 105 -28.38 10.75 9.83
CA ASN A 105 -27.74 10.99 11.12
C ASN A 105 -26.57 12.00 11.04
N GLY A 106 -26.43 12.71 9.92
CA GLY A 106 -25.31 13.62 9.65
C GLY A 106 -24.22 12.96 8.78
N ALA A 107 -23.27 13.76 8.31
CA ALA A 107 -22.22 13.31 7.41
C ALA A 107 -21.45 12.11 8.01
N ALA A 108 -21.44 10.98 7.31
CA ALA A 108 -20.85 9.73 7.77
C ALA A 108 -19.72 9.28 6.85
N ALA A 109 -18.61 8.82 7.42
CA ALA A 109 -17.52 8.21 6.67
C ALA A 109 -17.80 6.73 6.43
N VAL A 110 -17.86 6.31 5.17
CA VAL A 110 -18.14 4.93 4.76
C VAL A 110 -16.93 4.36 4.03
N ILE A 111 -16.48 3.17 4.45
CA ILE A 111 -15.41 2.44 3.76
C ILE A 111 -16.00 1.80 2.50
N VAL A 112 -15.58 2.25 1.32
CA VAL A 112 -16.08 1.77 0.02
C VAL A 112 -15.21 0.65 -0.55
N SER A 113 -13.94 0.58 -0.16
CA SER A 113 -13.01 -0.45 -0.59
C SER A 113 -11.88 -0.56 0.43
N SER A 114 -11.31 -1.75 0.59
CA SER A 114 -10.13 -1.94 1.42
C SER A 114 -9.19 -2.95 0.78
N THR A 115 -7.89 -2.72 0.89
CA THR A 115 -6.85 -3.66 0.47
C THR A 115 -5.80 -3.79 1.56
N THR A 116 -5.09 -4.91 1.58
CA THR A 116 -4.04 -5.20 2.57
C THR A 116 -2.72 -5.43 1.84
N THR A 117 -1.63 -4.94 2.42
CA THR A 117 -0.29 -5.21 1.94
C THR A 117 0.17 -6.61 2.35
N ARG A 118 1.38 -6.95 1.94
CA ARG A 118 2.12 -8.08 2.52
C ARG A 118 2.47 -7.81 3.98
N GLU A 119 2.81 -8.89 4.68
CA GLU A 119 3.33 -8.82 6.04
C GLU A 119 4.70 -8.14 6.06
N ILE A 120 4.86 -7.25 7.03
CA ILE A 120 6.07 -6.49 7.32
C ILE A 120 6.58 -6.95 8.68
N ASN A 121 7.79 -7.49 8.70
CA ASN A 121 8.49 -7.84 9.92
C ASN A 121 9.38 -6.66 10.36
N SER A 122 9.05 -6.06 11.49
CA SER A 122 9.76 -4.94 12.10
C SER A 122 10.75 -5.44 13.14
N TYR A 123 12.03 -5.08 13.00
CA TYR A 123 13.14 -5.50 13.87
C TYR A 123 13.79 -4.32 14.60
N VAL A 124 14.45 -4.59 15.73
CA VAL A 124 15.21 -3.58 16.48
C VAL A 124 16.45 -3.18 15.68
N ASP A 125 17.12 -4.19 15.12
CA ASP A 125 18.35 -4.02 14.36
C ASP A 125 18.06 -3.45 12.97
N PRO A 126 19.01 -2.67 12.42
CA PRO A 126 18.90 -2.19 11.04
C PRO A 126 18.84 -3.38 10.07
N VAL A 127 17.87 -3.33 9.17
CA VAL A 127 17.67 -4.32 8.12
C VAL A 127 18.11 -3.76 6.78
N ASP A 128 18.63 -4.64 5.90
CA ASP A 128 19.03 -4.24 4.56
C ASP A 128 17.85 -3.67 3.76
N SER A 129 18.12 -2.59 3.03
CA SER A 129 17.13 -1.92 2.18
C SER A 129 16.65 -2.86 1.07
N GLN A 130 15.33 -3.00 0.91
CA GLN A 130 14.74 -3.76 -0.18
C GLN A 130 14.53 -2.90 -1.43
N VAL A 131 14.67 -3.52 -2.61
CA VAL A 131 14.40 -2.87 -3.90
C VAL A 131 12.88 -2.80 -4.12
N PRO A 132 12.33 -1.69 -4.67
CA PRO A 132 10.90 -1.59 -5.01
C PRO A 132 10.44 -2.73 -5.93
N CYS A 133 9.62 -3.62 -5.39
CA CYS A 133 8.99 -4.69 -6.17
C CYS A 133 7.55 -4.27 -6.52
N LYS A 134 7.24 -4.27 -7.81
CA LYS A 134 5.83 -4.20 -8.27
C LYS A 134 5.11 -5.46 -7.78
N GLU A 135 3.83 -5.34 -7.43
CA GLU A 135 3.02 -6.52 -7.10
C GLU A 135 2.92 -7.43 -8.34
N VAL A 136 3.69 -8.53 -8.33
CA VAL A 136 3.64 -9.53 -9.39
C VAL A 136 2.30 -10.24 -9.31
N LYS A 137 1.34 -9.87 -10.18
CA LYS A 137 0.24 -10.76 -10.55
C LYS A 137 0.86 -12.06 -11.06
N GLY A 138 0.72 -13.14 -10.28
CA GLY A 138 1.41 -14.40 -10.52
C GLY A 138 1.17 -14.94 -11.91
N TYR A 139 2.26 -15.18 -12.64
CA TYR A 139 2.33 -16.28 -13.60
C TYR A 139 3.47 -17.19 -13.13
N PRO A 140 3.24 -18.50 -12.97
CA PRO A 140 4.33 -19.41 -12.62
C PRO A 140 5.20 -19.62 -13.87
N THR A 141 6.27 -18.85 -14.02
CA THR A 141 7.37 -19.24 -14.91
C THR A 141 8.27 -20.21 -14.16
N SER A 142 8.09 -21.49 -14.48
CA SER A 142 8.95 -22.60 -14.10
C SER A 142 10.42 -22.29 -14.39
N PHE A 143 11.26 -22.38 -13.36
CA PHE A 143 12.71 -22.43 -13.49
C PHE A 143 13.11 -23.75 -14.17
N ALA A 144 13.72 -23.68 -15.35
CA ALA A 144 14.50 -24.78 -15.90
C ALA A 144 15.99 -24.46 -15.70
N PHE A 145 16.59 -25.12 -14.71
CA PHE A 145 18.04 -25.22 -14.53
C PHE A 145 18.58 -26.21 -15.56
N GLY A 146 19.59 -25.82 -16.33
CA GLY A 146 20.27 -26.70 -17.28
C GLY A 146 21.63 -26.14 -17.69
N ALA A 147 22.65 -26.45 -16.89
CA ALA A 147 24.05 -26.13 -17.13
C ALA A 147 24.72 -27.15 -18.06
N ALA A 148 25.64 -26.68 -18.93
CA ALA A 148 26.94 -27.30 -19.31
C ALA A 148 27.52 -26.51 -20.52
N ALA A 149 28.64 -25.78 -20.37
CA ALA A 149 30.01 -26.16 -20.78
C ALA A 149 30.12 -26.44 -22.31
N GLY A 150 30.93 -25.76 -23.12
CA GLY A 150 32.32 -25.37 -22.95
C GLY A 150 33.15 -26.11 -24.02
N TYR A 151 33.82 -25.34 -24.89
CA TYR A 151 34.66 -25.70 -26.06
C TYR A 151 33.95 -26.00 -27.40
#